data_AF-A0A7V5RZS9-F1
#
_entry.id   AF-A0A7V5RZS9-F1
#
_cell.length_a   1.000
_cell.length_b   1.000
_cell.length_c   1.000
_cell.angle_alpha   90.00
_cell.angle_beta   90.00
_cell.angle_gamma   90.00
#
_symmetry.space_group_name_H-M   'P 1'
#
loop_
_entity.id
_entity.type
_entity.pdbx_description
1 polymer ?
#
loop_
_entity_poly.entity_id
_entity_poly.type
_entity_poly.pdbx_seq_one_letter_code
_entity_poly.pdbx_strand_id
1 'polypeptide(L)'
;MRGLATLLAIAGLALATNAQVRISEAMVNPPGSPDAGREFIEIQSCRPNFSLQGYWLIGIDGDLILLGDVVIVNPGNIHWAIDLSNYSTGANGLLLVRDGTSTLLPEPAAETTVASIVNAFTEAGMGNDSYTVALVRGFTGQPGDDIDTNDDGIIDNVLWQEAVHAFGWTDGEPTGRQYAEQLNGVNIPEDQRLRQDNTVWEPDGIIFFQNGSLIACDIGRATGAGDFG
;
A
#
# COMPACT_ATOMS: atom_id res chain seq x y z
N MET A 1 50.98 39.17 17.49
CA MET A 1 50.23 38.36 16.50
C MET A 1 49.19 37.55 17.26
N ARG A 2 47.94 37.61 16.78
CA ARG A 2 46.72 37.20 17.49
C ARG A 2 46.63 35.68 17.55
N GLY A 3 46.53 35.10 18.75
CA GLY A 3 46.19 33.71 18.95
C GLY A 3 44.69 33.52 18.72
N LEU A 4 44.34 32.80 17.66
CA LEU A 4 42.97 32.50 17.28
C LEU A 4 42.43 31.43 18.23
N ALA A 5 41.38 31.74 19.00
CA ALA A 5 40.64 30.76 19.78
C ALA A 5 39.71 29.98 18.85
N THR A 6 39.93 28.68 18.71
CA THR A 6 39.02 27.80 17.97
C THR A 6 37.86 27.41 18.89
N LEU A 7 36.67 27.95 18.64
CA LEU A 7 35.42 27.51 19.25
C LEU A 7 34.97 26.25 18.51
N LEU A 8 35.03 25.07 19.16
CA LEU A 8 34.40 23.86 18.62
C LEU A 8 32.89 23.97 18.87
N ALA A 9 32.13 24.34 17.84
CA ALA A 9 30.67 24.20 17.86
C ALA A 9 30.33 22.73 17.61
N ILE A 10 29.97 22.00 18.67
CA ILE A 10 29.37 20.67 18.53
C ILE A 10 27.93 20.92 18.05
N ALA A 11 27.72 20.85 16.75
CA ALA A 11 26.38 20.73 16.19
C ALA A 11 25.83 19.37 16.63
N GLY A 12 24.87 19.38 17.55
CA GLY A 12 24.14 18.18 17.91
C GLY A 12 23.46 17.63 16.65
N LEU A 13 23.83 16.43 16.23
CA LEU A 13 22.97 15.65 15.36
C LEU A 13 21.72 15.31 16.18
N ALA A 14 20.70 16.15 16.09
CA ALA A 14 19.35 15.69 16.32
C ALA A 14 19.09 14.64 15.24
N LEU A 15 19.17 13.36 15.61
CA LEU A 15 18.50 12.32 14.85
C LEU A 15 17.04 12.72 14.84
N ALA A 16 16.60 13.36 13.75
CA ALA A 16 15.20 13.41 13.44
C ALA A 16 14.79 11.94 13.30
N THR A 17 14.15 11.41 14.36
CA THR A 17 13.22 10.30 14.18
C THR A 17 12.24 10.81 13.15
N ASN A 18 12.45 10.44 11.89
CA ASN A 18 11.41 10.53 10.89
C ASN A 18 10.23 9.82 11.53
N ALA A 19 9.12 10.54 11.70
CA ALA A 19 7.88 9.91 12.07
C ALA A 19 7.57 8.96 10.91
N GLN A 20 7.94 7.69 11.06
CA GLN A 20 7.79 6.70 10.01
C GLN A 20 6.34 6.26 10.06
N VAL A 21 5.51 6.95 9.29
CA VAL A 21 4.20 6.44 8.92
C VAL A 21 4.41 5.38 7.84
N ARG A 22 3.74 4.25 7.96
CA ARG A 22 3.82 3.14 7.01
C ARG A 22 2.50 2.39 6.94
N ILE A 23 2.37 1.55 5.93
CA ILE A 23 1.33 0.51 5.91
C ILE A 23 1.75 -0.60 6.88
N SER A 24 0.85 -1.02 7.76
CA SER A 24 1.05 -2.13 8.71
C SER A 24 0.29 -3.39 8.31
N GLU A 25 -0.87 -3.23 7.69
CA GLU A 25 -1.72 -4.35 7.25
C GLU A 25 -2.53 -3.96 6.02
N ALA A 26 -2.84 -4.93 5.17
CA ALA A 26 -3.83 -4.78 4.11
C ALA A 26 -4.65 -6.06 3.96
N MET A 27 -5.95 -5.90 3.78
CA MET A 27 -6.87 -6.91 3.28
C MET A 27 -7.35 -6.45 1.92
N VAL A 28 -6.85 -7.12 0.90
CA VAL A 28 -6.91 -6.78 -0.51
C VAL A 28 -8.12 -7.44 -1.16
N ASN A 29 -8.25 -8.75 -0.96
CA ASN A 29 -9.28 -9.61 -1.53
C ASN A 29 -9.79 -10.58 -0.44
N PRO A 30 -10.63 -10.11 0.49
CA PRO A 30 -11.10 -10.93 1.59
C PRO A 30 -11.93 -12.12 1.06
N PRO A 31 -11.81 -13.33 1.64
CA PRO A 31 -12.59 -14.46 1.16
C PRO A 31 -14.11 -14.28 1.31
N GLY A 32 -14.83 -14.85 0.35
CA GLY A 32 -16.29 -14.96 0.33
C GLY A 32 -16.98 -13.76 -0.32
N SER A 33 -18.13 -13.99 -0.96
CA SER A 33 -18.87 -12.92 -1.66
C SER A 33 -19.97 -12.30 -0.78
N PRO A 34 -20.21 -10.98 -0.85
CA PRO A 34 -19.42 -9.97 -1.58
C PRO A 34 -18.17 -9.55 -0.79
N ASP A 35 -17.11 -9.14 -1.46
CA ASP A 35 -15.86 -8.67 -0.82
C ASP A 35 -16.05 -7.27 -0.20
N ALA A 36 -16.93 -6.48 -0.83
CA ALA A 36 -17.27 -5.12 -0.43
C ALA A 36 -17.62 -4.99 1.07
N GLY A 37 -16.92 -4.07 1.73
CA GLY A 37 -17.01 -3.76 3.15
C GLY A 37 -16.01 -4.52 4.02
N ARG A 38 -15.14 -5.37 3.45
CA ARG A 38 -14.09 -6.09 4.18
C ARG A 38 -12.67 -5.80 3.70
N GLU A 39 -12.52 -4.98 2.66
CA GLU A 39 -11.22 -4.53 2.19
C GLU A 39 -10.72 -3.38 3.05
N PHE A 40 -9.44 -3.40 3.41
CA PHE A 40 -8.86 -2.35 4.21
C PHE A 40 -7.36 -2.22 4.02
N ILE A 41 -6.86 -1.02 4.37
CA ILE A 41 -5.44 -0.75 4.56
C ILE A 41 -5.27 -0.09 5.93
N GLU A 42 -4.42 -0.68 6.76
CA GLU A 42 -4.02 -0.11 8.04
C GLU A 42 -2.72 0.67 7.90
N ILE A 43 -2.71 1.88 8.44
CA ILE A 43 -1.57 2.77 8.52
C ILE A 43 -1.13 2.90 9.97
N GLN A 44 0.16 2.72 10.21
CA GLN A 44 0.78 2.85 11.51
C GLN A 44 1.75 4.03 11.54
N SER A 45 1.70 4.80 12.63
CA SER A 45 2.72 5.78 13.03
C SER A 45 3.29 5.41 14.39
N CYS A 46 4.57 5.74 14.60
CA CYS A 46 5.20 5.65 15.92
C CYS A 46 4.73 6.75 16.90
N ARG A 47 3.89 7.67 16.44
CA ARG A 47 3.32 8.75 17.25
C ARG A 47 1.79 8.60 17.32
N PRO A 48 1.19 8.76 18.52
CA PRO A 48 -0.26 8.83 18.63
C PRO A 48 -0.78 10.10 17.94
N ASN A 49 -2.00 10.06 17.40
CA ASN A 49 -2.65 11.22 16.77
C ASN A 49 -1.79 11.88 15.67
N PHE A 50 -1.05 11.07 14.90
CA PHE A 50 -0.19 11.59 13.84
C PHE A 50 -1.04 12.11 12.68
N SER A 51 -0.88 13.39 12.34
CA SER A 51 -1.58 14.00 11.21
C SER A 51 -1.10 13.44 9.89
N LEU A 52 -2.04 13.04 9.04
CA LEU A 52 -1.79 12.57 7.69
C LEU A 52 -2.00 13.68 6.64
N GLN A 53 -1.85 14.95 7.05
CA GLN A 53 -1.93 16.08 6.12
C GLN A 53 -0.96 15.92 4.94
N GLY A 54 -1.52 15.87 3.73
CA GLY A 54 -0.79 15.71 2.48
C GLY A 54 -0.41 14.27 2.14
N TYR A 55 -0.79 13.27 2.94
CA TYR A 55 -0.62 11.86 2.59
C TYR A 55 -1.78 11.35 1.75
N TRP A 56 -1.49 10.40 0.87
CA TRP A 56 -2.44 9.75 -0.01
C TRP A 56 -2.17 8.26 -0.05
N LEU A 57 -3.24 7.46 -0.08
CA LEU A 57 -3.15 6.09 -0.56
C LEU A 57 -3.49 6.09 -2.04
N ILE A 58 -2.68 5.40 -2.84
CA ILE A 58 -2.91 5.21 -4.27
C ILE A 58 -2.82 3.72 -4.62
N GLY A 59 -3.68 3.30 -5.54
CA GLY A 59 -3.65 1.99 -6.18
C GLY A 59 -3.18 2.16 -7.60
N ILE A 60 -2.26 1.31 -8.03
CA ILE A 60 -1.62 1.35 -9.34
C ILE A 60 -1.86 0.00 -10.00
N ASP A 61 -2.49 0.04 -11.17
CA ASP A 61 -2.69 -1.13 -12.00
C ASP A 61 -1.35 -1.62 -12.56
N GLY A 62 -1.08 -2.92 -12.44
CA GLY A 62 0.11 -3.57 -12.97
C GLY A 62 -0.18 -4.38 -14.24
N ASP A 63 -1.43 -4.47 -14.67
CA ASP A 63 -1.80 -5.31 -15.80
C ASP A 63 -1.54 -4.65 -17.15
N LEU A 64 -1.02 -5.47 -18.06
CA LEU A 64 -0.85 -5.13 -19.45
C LEU A 64 -1.65 -6.12 -20.29
N ILE A 65 -2.78 -5.66 -20.83
CA ILE A 65 -3.64 -6.46 -21.72
C ILE A 65 -3.46 -6.01 -23.16
N LEU A 66 -3.02 -6.95 -24.01
CA LEU A 66 -2.83 -6.74 -25.43
C LEU A 66 -3.92 -7.46 -26.25
N LEU A 67 -4.53 -6.74 -27.20
CA LEU A 67 -5.34 -7.34 -28.27
C LEU A 67 -4.55 -7.27 -29.59
N GLY A 68 -3.65 -8.24 -29.80
CA GLY A 68 -2.65 -8.16 -30.86
C GLY A 68 -1.53 -7.20 -30.46
N ASP A 69 -1.25 -6.20 -31.29
CA ASP A 69 -0.25 -5.15 -30.99
C ASP A 69 -0.87 -3.90 -30.33
N VAL A 70 -2.16 -3.97 -29.93
CA VAL A 70 -2.89 -2.85 -29.31
C VAL A 70 -2.95 -3.05 -27.80
N VAL A 71 -2.44 -2.08 -27.06
CA VAL A 71 -2.63 -1.98 -25.60
C VAL A 71 -4.07 -1.57 -25.32
N ILE A 72 -4.78 -2.41 -24.55
CA ILE A 72 -6.18 -2.19 -24.15
C ILE A 72 -6.26 -1.85 -22.65
N VAL A 73 -5.33 -2.37 -21.85
CA VAL A 73 -5.08 -1.99 -20.46
C VAL A 73 -3.58 -1.76 -20.34
N ASN A 74 -3.20 -0.59 -19.81
CA ASN A 74 -1.80 -0.22 -19.61
C ASN A 74 -1.44 -0.27 -18.12
N PRO A 75 -0.29 -0.84 -17.78
CA PRO A 75 0.20 -0.82 -16.42
C PRO A 75 0.61 0.62 -16.06
N GLY A 76 0.76 0.89 -14.77
CA GLY A 76 1.13 2.22 -14.27
C GLY A 76 -0.04 3.20 -14.17
N ASN A 77 -1.25 2.78 -14.56
CA ASN A 77 -2.45 3.59 -14.35
C ASN A 77 -2.75 3.76 -12.86
N ILE A 78 -2.99 4.99 -12.41
CA ILE A 78 -3.56 5.25 -11.09
C ILE A 78 -5.02 4.81 -11.12
N HIS A 79 -5.31 3.66 -10.52
CA HIS A 79 -6.65 3.09 -10.51
C HIS A 79 -7.55 3.82 -9.49
N TRP A 80 -7.01 4.13 -8.32
CA TRP A 80 -7.69 4.93 -7.30
C TRP A 80 -6.72 5.77 -6.47
N ALA A 81 -7.23 6.84 -5.88
CA ALA A 81 -6.48 7.74 -5.01
C ALA A 81 -7.35 8.27 -3.87
N ILE A 82 -6.85 8.18 -2.64
CA ILE A 82 -7.57 8.57 -1.41
C ILE A 82 -6.75 9.62 -0.67
N ASP A 83 -7.30 10.83 -0.57
CA ASP A 83 -6.71 11.92 0.22
C ASP A 83 -6.87 11.66 1.72
N LEU A 84 -5.75 11.51 2.42
CA LEU A 84 -5.74 11.29 3.86
C LEU A 84 -5.60 12.59 4.66
N SER A 85 -5.63 13.75 4.01
CA SER A 85 -5.28 15.03 4.64
C SER A 85 -6.17 15.43 5.81
N ASN A 86 -7.41 14.94 5.83
CA ASN A 86 -8.38 15.19 6.90
C ASN A 86 -8.34 14.13 8.02
N TYR A 87 -7.42 13.17 7.94
CA TYR A 87 -7.31 12.07 8.89
C TYR A 87 -6.04 12.18 9.74
N SER A 88 -6.04 11.42 10.82
CA SER A 88 -4.90 11.19 11.69
C SER A 88 -4.96 9.77 12.20
N THR A 89 -3.83 9.22 12.62
CA THR A 89 -3.85 7.96 13.36
C THR A 89 -4.56 8.14 14.71
N GLY A 90 -5.01 7.05 15.31
CA GLY A 90 -5.59 7.02 16.64
C GLY A 90 -4.58 7.22 17.76
N ALA A 91 -5.05 7.13 19.01
CA ALA A 91 -4.22 7.24 20.20
C ALA A 91 -3.24 6.06 20.36
N ASN A 92 -3.51 4.94 19.68
CA ASN A 92 -2.62 3.80 19.55
C ASN A 92 -1.66 3.90 18.34
N GLY A 93 -1.72 4.99 17.57
CA GLY A 93 -0.89 5.18 16.37
C GLY A 93 -1.42 4.49 15.11
N LEU A 94 -2.66 4.01 15.10
CA LEU A 94 -3.26 3.31 13.94
C LEU A 94 -4.39 4.09 13.28
N LEU A 95 -4.41 4.11 11.95
CA LEU A 95 -5.57 4.48 11.14
C LEU A 95 -5.96 3.26 10.29
N LEU A 96 -7.22 2.85 10.38
CA LEU A 96 -7.79 1.85 9.47
C LEU A 96 -8.61 2.56 8.40
N VAL A 97 -8.21 2.45 7.13
CA VAL A 97 -8.97 2.89 5.97
C VAL A 97 -9.71 1.68 5.40
N ARG A 98 -11.03 1.73 5.32
CA ARG A 98 -11.87 0.61 4.84
C ARG A 98 -12.92 1.06 3.83
N ASP A 99 -13.30 0.14 2.95
CA ASP A 99 -14.16 0.36 1.78
C ASP A 99 -15.67 0.37 2.08
N GLY A 100 -16.07 0.11 3.32
CA GLY A 100 -17.48 0.07 3.69
C GLY A 100 -17.76 0.37 5.15
N THR A 101 -19.05 0.37 5.48
CA THR A 101 -19.56 0.61 6.83
C THR A 101 -19.63 -0.67 7.67
N SER A 102 -19.56 -1.84 7.03
CA SER A 102 -19.55 -3.17 7.66
C SER A 102 -18.45 -3.29 8.70
N THR A 103 -18.81 -3.44 9.97
CA THR A 103 -17.85 -3.60 11.06
C THR A 103 -17.02 -4.85 10.82
N LEU A 104 -15.69 -4.69 10.76
CA LEU A 104 -14.77 -5.83 10.72
C LEU A 104 -14.80 -6.54 12.08
N LEU A 105 -14.76 -7.86 12.06
CA LEU A 105 -14.66 -8.68 13.26
C LEU A 105 -13.30 -9.40 13.29
N PRO A 106 -12.56 -9.36 14.42
CA PRO A 106 -12.87 -8.57 15.63
C PRO A 106 -12.85 -7.06 15.35
N GLU A 107 -13.61 -6.30 16.14
CA GLU A 107 -13.67 -4.84 15.97
C GLU A 107 -12.28 -4.21 16.16
N PRO A 108 -11.93 -3.15 15.39
CA PRO A 108 -10.73 -2.38 15.66
C PRO A 108 -10.71 -1.89 17.11
N ALA A 109 -9.52 -1.85 17.71
CA ALA A 109 -9.35 -1.31 19.06
C ALA A 109 -9.98 0.08 19.17
N ALA A 110 -10.57 0.40 20.33
CA ALA A 110 -11.29 1.66 20.55
C ALA A 110 -10.42 2.91 20.32
N GLU A 111 -9.10 2.77 20.46
CA GLU A 111 -8.12 3.81 20.23
C GLU A 111 -7.75 4.01 18.75
N THR A 112 -8.08 3.07 17.86
CA THR A 112 -7.83 3.14 16.42
C THR A 112 -8.78 4.13 15.78
N THR A 113 -8.24 5.05 14.97
CA THR A 113 -9.11 5.87 14.11
C THR A 113 -9.57 5.04 12.92
N VAL A 114 -10.86 5.09 12.59
CA VAL A 114 -11.43 4.35 11.46
C VAL A 114 -11.96 5.34 10.41
N ALA A 115 -11.38 5.31 9.22
CA ALA A 115 -11.87 6.00 8.04
C ALA A 115 -12.74 5.02 7.22
N SER A 116 -14.06 5.12 7.38
CA SER A 116 -15.01 4.35 6.57
C SER A 116 -15.36 5.16 5.33
N ILE A 117 -14.75 4.81 4.20
CA ILE A 117 -14.94 5.49 2.93
C ILE A 117 -15.71 4.51 2.05
N VAL A 118 -16.99 4.80 1.83
CA VAL A 118 -17.88 3.90 1.07
C VAL A 118 -17.38 3.78 -0.36
N ASN A 119 -17.13 2.53 -0.77
CA ASN A 119 -16.49 2.19 -2.03
C ASN A 119 -15.11 2.88 -2.15
N ALA A 120 -14.29 2.84 -1.09
CA ALA A 120 -12.85 3.01 -1.30
C ALA A 120 -12.35 1.91 -2.25
N PHE A 121 -11.22 2.18 -2.91
CA PHE A 121 -10.58 1.21 -3.81
C PHE A 121 -11.44 0.80 -5.04
N THR A 122 -12.36 1.66 -5.50
CA THR A 122 -13.33 1.33 -6.57
C THR A 122 -12.76 1.17 -7.97
N GLU A 123 -13.54 0.39 -8.75
CA GLU A 123 -13.24 -0.38 -9.98
C GLU A 123 -12.62 -1.74 -9.62
N ALA A 124 -13.49 -2.76 -9.48
CA ALA A 124 -13.11 -4.15 -9.19
C ALA A 124 -12.30 -4.43 -7.89
N GLY A 125 -12.25 -3.51 -6.92
CA GLY A 125 -11.49 -3.71 -5.69
C GLY A 125 -9.99 -3.70 -5.97
N MET A 126 -9.17 -4.00 -4.98
CA MET A 126 -7.77 -4.35 -5.23
C MET A 126 -7.73 -5.77 -5.83
N GLY A 127 -8.20 -5.92 -7.07
CA GLY A 127 -8.53 -7.20 -7.71
C GLY A 127 -7.38 -8.21 -7.79
N ASN A 128 -7.69 -9.41 -8.28
CA ASN A 128 -6.76 -10.53 -8.45
C ASN A 128 -5.82 -10.38 -9.66
N ASP A 129 -5.41 -9.16 -9.94
CA ASP A 129 -4.57 -8.78 -11.06
C ASP A 129 -3.19 -8.34 -10.53
N SER A 130 -2.26 -8.00 -11.43
CA SER A 130 -1.00 -7.38 -11.02
C SER A 130 -1.29 -6.01 -10.41
N TYR A 131 -0.78 -5.73 -9.21
CA TYR A 131 -1.18 -4.54 -8.48
C TYR A 131 -0.09 -3.97 -7.59
N THR A 132 -0.12 -2.65 -7.38
CA THR A 132 0.70 -1.97 -6.37
C THR A 132 -0.14 -0.99 -5.56
N VAL A 133 0.00 -1.04 -4.24
CA VAL A 133 -0.52 -0.03 -3.32
C VAL A 133 0.61 0.76 -2.73
N ALA A 134 0.47 2.09 -2.74
CA ALA A 134 1.45 2.99 -2.18
C ALA A 134 0.83 4.03 -1.26
N LEU A 135 1.53 4.29 -0.16
CA LEU A 135 1.41 5.49 0.63
C LEU A 135 2.41 6.50 0.08
N VAL A 136 1.91 7.65 -0.38
CA VAL A 136 2.72 8.75 -0.92
C VAL A 136 2.36 10.05 -0.23
N ARG A 137 3.19 11.08 -0.40
CA ARG A 137 2.95 12.42 0.13
C ARG A 137 3.07 13.47 -0.96
N GLY A 138 2.17 14.45 -0.93
CA GLY A 138 2.10 15.53 -1.91
C GLY A 138 1.71 15.02 -3.30
N PHE A 139 0.77 14.06 -3.36
CA PHE A 139 0.22 13.58 -4.63
C PHE A 139 -0.44 14.72 -5.42
N THR A 140 -0.16 14.77 -6.72
CA THR A 140 -0.68 15.79 -7.66
C THR A 140 -1.44 15.19 -8.83
N GLY A 141 -1.52 13.86 -8.91
CA GLY A 141 -2.26 13.15 -9.94
C GLY A 141 -3.72 12.95 -9.59
N GLN A 142 -4.36 12.07 -10.36
CA GLN A 142 -5.75 11.62 -10.20
C GLN A 142 -5.92 10.22 -10.79
N PRO A 143 -7.02 9.51 -10.49
CA PRO A 143 -7.35 8.27 -11.17
C PRO A 143 -7.36 8.42 -12.70
N GLY A 144 -6.80 7.44 -13.40
CA GLY A 144 -6.62 7.45 -14.85
C GLY A 144 -5.30 8.07 -15.32
N ASP A 145 -4.56 8.79 -14.48
CA ASP A 145 -3.21 9.24 -14.84
C ASP A 145 -2.26 8.04 -14.94
N ASP A 146 -1.27 8.13 -15.83
CA ASP A 146 -0.31 7.07 -16.10
C ASP A 146 1.10 7.46 -15.62
N ILE A 147 1.74 6.57 -14.85
CA ILE A 147 3.09 6.74 -14.33
C ILE A 147 4.17 6.00 -15.13
N ASP A 148 3.79 5.07 -16.00
CA ASP A 148 4.69 4.21 -16.80
C ASP A 148 4.32 4.35 -18.29
N THR A 149 4.70 5.48 -18.89
CA THR A 149 4.24 5.88 -20.24
C THR A 149 4.72 4.98 -21.36
N ASN A 150 5.70 4.10 -21.09
CA ASN A 150 6.29 3.22 -22.08
C ASN A 150 6.06 1.72 -21.77
N ASP A 151 5.28 1.40 -20.72
CA ASP A 151 4.91 0.07 -20.24
C ASP A 151 6.11 -0.86 -19.90
N ASP A 152 7.27 -0.29 -19.55
CA ASP A 152 8.52 -1.03 -19.29
C ASP A 152 8.70 -1.46 -17.83
N GLY A 153 7.75 -1.10 -16.96
CA GLY A 153 7.78 -1.38 -15.53
C GLY A 153 8.58 -0.37 -14.74
N ILE A 154 9.03 0.74 -15.33
CA ILE A 154 9.75 1.82 -14.66
C ILE A 154 8.86 3.07 -14.58
N ILE A 155 8.87 3.72 -13.42
CA ILE A 155 8.12 4.96 -13.22
C ILE A 155 8.79 6.10 -14.01
N ASP A 156 8.12 6.56 -15.06
CA ASP A 156 8.52 7.68 -15.91
C ASP A 156 7.98 9.02 -15.39
N ASN A 157 6.77 9.01 -14.84
CA ASN A 157 6.01 10.22 -14.48
C ASN A 157 5.67 10.22 -12.98
N VAL A 158 6.49 10.90 -12.18
CA VAL A 158 6.33 10.99 -10.73
C VAL A 158 5.25 12.01 -10.38
N LEU A 159 4.12 11.52 -9.83
CA LEU A 159 2.95 12.31 -9.46
C LEU A 159 2.87 12.60 -7.94
N TRP A 160 3.96 12.49 -7.21
CA TRP A 160 4.05 12.75 -5.77
C TRP A 160 5.37 13.43 -5.42
N GLN A 161 5.46 14.01 -4.23
CA GLN A 161 6.71 14.61 -3.73
C GLN A 161 7.59 13.58 -3.02
N GLU A 162 6.97 12.57 -2.40
CA GLU A 162 7.64 11.56 -1.60
C GLU A 162 6.88 10.22 -1.70
N ALA A 163 7.59 9.15 -2.06
CA ALA A 163 7.10 7.79 -1.88
C ALA A 163 7.46 7.31 -0.47
N VAL A 164 6.47 6.87 0.30
CA VAL A 164 6.64 6.62 1.74
C VAL A 164 6.80 5.13 2.02
N HIS A 165 5.86 4.33 1.52
CA HIS A 165 5.87 2.88 1.65
C HIS A 165 4.92 2.27 0.62
N ALA A 166 5.25 1.11 0.10
CA ALA A 166 4.40 0.42 -0.87
C ALA A 166 4.49 -1.10 -0.72
N PHE A 167 3.53 -1.78 -1.34
CA PHE A 167 3.59 -3.21 -1.57
C PHE A 167 2.92 -3.53 -2.90
N GLY A 168 3.38 -4.59 -3.56
CA GLY A 168 2.80 -4.99 -4.83
C GLY A 168 3.06 -6.46 -5.15
N TRP A 169 2.33 -6.97 -6.13
CA TRP A 169 2.43 -8.33 -6.63
C TRP A 169 2.03 -8.37 -8.10
N THR A 170 2.31 -9.50 -8.73
CA THR A 170 1.89 -9.86 -10.09
C THR A 170 0.95 -11.04 -9.99
N ASP A 171 0.01 -11.14 -10.92
CA ASP A 171 -0.86 -12.31 -11.12
C ASP A 171 -0.10 -13.53 -11.70
N GLY A 172 1.18 -13.35 -12.07
CA GLY A 172 2.04 -14.39 -12.65
C GLY A 172 2.03 -14.40 -14.18
N GLU A 173 1.30 -13.47 -14.82
CA GLU A 173 1.36 -13.30 -16.26
C GLU A 173 2.66 -12.58 -16.67
N PRO A 174 3.29 -12.96 -17.80
CA PRO A 174 4.57 -12.38 -18.22
C PRO A 174 4.54 -10.86 -18.47
N THR A 175 3.34 -10.31 -18.64
CA THR A 175 3.12 -8.89 -18.93
C THR A 175 2.84 -8.06 -17.68
N GLY A 176 2.63 -8.70 -16.52
CA GLY A 176 2.43 -8.02 -15.25
C GLY A 176 3.61 -7.12 -14.87
N ARG A 177 3.28 -5.98 -14.24
CA ARG A 177 4.23 -4.97 -13.74
C ARG A 177 4.00 -4.72 -12.26
N GLN A 178 5.07 -4.32 -11.58
CA GLN A 178 5.05 -3.97 -10.17
C GLN A 178 5.91 -2.74 -9.94
N TYR A 179 5.45 -1.86 -9.06
CA TYR A 179 6.10 -0.56 -8.81
C TYR A 179 6.58 -0.39 -7.38
N ALA A 180 6.29 -1.34 -6.48
CA ALA A 180 6.48 -1.14 -5.04
C ALA A 180 7.94 -0.88 -4.66
N GLU A 181 8.91 -1.58 -5.26
CA GLU A 181 10.34 -1.33 -4.99
C GLU A 181 10.80 0.08 -5.37
N GLN A 182 10.21 0.67 -6.41
CA GLN A 182 10.48 2.06 -6.84
C GLN A 182 9.81 3.09 -5.90
N LEU A 183 8.90 2.62 -5.04
CA LEU A 183 8.08 3.41 -4.13
C LEU A 183 8.45 3.18 -2.64
N ASN A 184 9.71 2.81 -2.37
CA ASN A 184 10.20 2.47 -1.03
C ASN A 184 9.44 1.30 -0.37
N GLY A 185 8.95 0.39 -1.19
CA GLY A 185 8.15 -0.76 -0.80
C GLY A 185 8.80 -2.09 -1.14
N VAL A 186 7.96 -3.12 -1.19
CA VAL A 186 8.37 -4.49 -1.47
C VAL A 186 7.46 -5.15 -2.49
N ASN A 187 8.08 -5.83 -3.44
CA ASN A 187 7.41 -6.71 -4.38
C ASN A 187 7.27 -8.09 -3.72
N ILE A 188 6.04 -8.59 -3.61
CA ILE A 188 5.76 -9.91 -3.04
C ILE A 188 6.15 -10.95 -4.10
N PRO A 189 7.19 -11.76 -3.84
CA PRO A 189 7.88 -12.47 -4.90
C PRO A 189 7.04 -13.67 -5.38
N GLU A 190 6.96 -13.85 -6.70
CA GLU A 190 6.17 -14.91 -7.33
C GLU A 190 6.60 -16.32 -6.92
N ASP A 191 7.90 -16.54 -6.72
CA ASP A 191 8.46 -17.85 -6.36
C ASP A 191 7.96 -18.36 -4.98
N GLN A 192 7.57 -17.44 -4.10
CA GLN A 192 6.92 -17.73 -2.82
C GLN A 192 5.40 -17.88 -2.95
N ARG A 193 4.85 -17.58 -4.14
CA ARG A 193 3.42 -17.61 -4.45
C ARG A 193 3.02 -18.70 -5.45
N LEU A 194 3.90 -19.67 -5.72
CA LEU A 194 3.59 -20.77 -6.64
C LEU A 194 2.71 -21.85 -6.00
N ARG A 195 1.70 -22.27 -6.75
CA ARG A 195 0.86 -23.45 -6.48
C ARG A 195 1.49 -24.71 -7.05
N GLN A 196 0.94 -25.88 -6.69
CA GLN A 196 1.42 -27.18 -7.18
C GLN A 196 1.28 -27.34 -8.71
N ASP A 197 0.36 -26.61 -9.32
CA ASP A 197 0.14 -26.56 -10.78
C ASP A 197 0.97 -25.47 -11.48
N ASN A 198 1.89 -24.82 -10.75
CA ASN A 198 2.69 -23.66 -11.18
C ASN A 198 1.90 -22.39 -11.48
N THR A 199 0.60 -22.32 -11.13
CA THR A 199 -0.11 -21.04 -11.14
C THR A 199 0.32 -20.22 -9.93
N VAL A 200 0.29 -18.89 -10.08
CA VAL A 200 0.58 -17.97 -8.97
C VAL A 200 -0.73 -17.73 -8.20
N TRP A 201 -0.64 -17.46 -6.90
CA TRP A 201 -1.77 -16.92 -6.13
C TRP A 201 -1.57 -15.44 -5.84
N GLU A 202 -2.67 -14.70 -5.82
CA GLU A 202 -2.69 -13.28 -5.45
C GLU A 202 -2.89 -13.14 -3.94
N PRO A 203 -2.20 -12.19 -3.28
CA PRO A 203 -2.36 -11.99 -1.84
C PRO A 203 -3.75 -11.46 -1.49
N ASP A 204 -4.42 -12.12 -0.55
CA ASP A 204 -5.63 -11.61 0.08
C ASP A 204 -5.27 -10.70 1.27
N GLY A 205 -4.29 -11.12 2.08
CA GLY A 205 -3.88 -10.41 3.28
C GLY A 205 -2.37 -10.23 3.37
N ILE A 206 -1.96 -9.06 3.86
CA ILE A 206 -0.55 -8.67 3.98
C ILE A 206 -0.34 -8.02 5.35
N ILE A 207 0.67 -8.49 6.09
CA ILE A 207 1.03 -7.95 7.41
C ILE A 207 2.50 -7.57 7.41
N PHE A 208 2.81 -6.35 7.81
CA PHE A 208 4.17 -5.83 7.97
C PHE A 208 4.60 -5.85 9.43
N PHE A 209 5.76 -6.44 9.69
CA PHE A 209 6.38 -6.45 11.00
C PHE A 209 7.38 -5.29 11.15
N GLN A 210 7.60 -4.86 12.39
CA GLN A 210 8.47 -3.71 12.68
C GLN A 210 9.93 -3.90 12.27
N ASN A 211 10.39 -5.15 12.17
CA ASN A 211 11.73 -5.53 11.71
C ASN A 211 11.85 -5.55 10.17
N GLY A 212 10.80 -5.17 9.43
CA GLY A 212 10.77 -5.16 7.97
C GLY A 212 10.43 -6.51 7.33
N SER A 213 10.20 -7.58 8.11
CA SER A 213 9.61 -8.79 7.54
C SER A 213 8.13 -8.59 7.24
N LEU A 214 7.58 -9.41 6.35
CA LEU A 214 6.16 -9.42 6.04
C LEU A 214 5.61 -10.84 5.97
N ILE A 215 4.30 -10.96 6.09
CA ILE A 215 3.53 -12.12 5.66
C ILE A 215 2.61 -11.66 4.54
N ALA A 216 2.55 -12.44 3.46
CA ALA A 216 1.52 -12.37 2.45
C ALA A 216 0.83 -13.73 2.39
N CYS A 217 -0.49 -13.76 2.26
CA CYS A 217 -1.26 -15.01 2.24
C CYS A 217 -2.49 -14.95 1.33
N ASP A 218 -2.77 -16.08 0.70
CA ASP A 218 -4.07 -16.44 0.11
C ASP A 218 -4.96 -16.96 1.25
N ILE A 219 -5.70 -16.04 1.90
CA ILE A 219 -6.52 -16.31 3.09
C ILE A 219 -7.72 -17.19 2.71
N GLY A 220 -8.28 -17.03 1.51
CA GLY A 220 -9.36 -17.87 1.00
C GLY A 220 -9.01 -19.34 0.87
N ARG A 221 -7.73 -19.69 0.83
CA ARG A 221 -7.25 -21.08 0.82
C ARG A 221 -6.69 -21.58 2.14
N ALA A 222 -6.81 -20.80 3.22
CA ALA A 222 -6.40 -21.25 4.55
C ALA A 222 -7.26 -22.43 5.03
N THR A 223 -6.73 -23.65 4.94
CA THR A 223 -7.40 -24.85 5.47
C THR A 223 -7.11 -25.02 6.96
N GLY A 224 -8.12 -25.39 7.75
CA GLY A 224 -7.95 -25.63 9.18
C GLY A 224 -7.99 -24.38 10.05
N ALA A 225 -8.23 -23.21 9.46
CA ALA A 225 -8.74 -22.05 10.17
C ALA A 225 -10.19 -22.37 10.59
N GLY A 226 -10.43 -22.57 11.88
CA GLY A 226 -11.78 -22.50 12.42
C GLY A 226 -12.22 -21.04 12.44
N ASP A 227 -13.52 -20.82 12.32
CA ASP A 227 -14.12 -19.57 12.82
C ASP A 227 -13.89 -19.54 14.34
N PHE A 228 -12.97 -18.69 14.79
CA PHE A 228 -12.60 -18.59 16.21
C PHE A 228 -13.30 -17.43 16.94
N GLY A 229 -14.28 -16.78 16.30
CA GLY A 229 -15.12 -15.76 16.95
C GLY A 229 -15.56 -14.63 16.04
#